data_AF-A0A947XN47-F1
#
_entry.id   AF-A0A947XN47-F1
#
_cell.length_a   1.000
_cell.length_b   1.000
_cell.length_c   1.000
_cell.angle_alpha   90.00
_cell.angle_beta   90.00
_cell.angle_gamma   90.00
#
_symmetry.space_group_name_H-M   'P 1'
#
loop_
_entity.id
_entity.type
_entity.pdbx_description
1 polymer ?
#
loop_
_entity_poly.entity_id
_entity_poly.type
_entity_poly.pdbx_seq_one_letter_code
_entity_poly.pdbx_strand_id
1 'polypeptide(L)'
;QNAEGALHLTSPYLPDGYREQTADAVEIQADGRFALRGRLDRIIKLEEKRISLPMLEQALSSHEWLSDARLGVVQEGRAYLGALVALSPAGLHALRNQGRKTVTETLRRHLAGHCEAIALPRRWRLLAQLPYNSQGKLAQATVEALLAAPRPTQVEPLSAVEQDGEWQLELVVPLDLAHFTGHFPQTPVLPGVVQVDWAQQLARSLIEDLPPRFSGMEVLKFQQLVRPGDQLLLTLRFDAARGKLYFAFRNGEAACSSGRILLGAASA
;
A
#
# COMPACT_ATOMS: atom_id res chain seq x y z
N GLN A 1 -33.93 13.17 8.68
CA GLN A 1 -32.63 12.53 8.42
C GLN A 1 -32.51 12.26 6.91
N ASN A 2 -31.31 12.29 6.35
CA ASN A 2 -31.08 11.87 4.97
C ASN A 2 -30.91 10.34 4.86
N ALA A 3 -30.57 9.85 3.66
CA ALA A 3 -30.39 8.41 3.39
C ALA A 3 -29.25 7.77 4.22
N GLU A 4 -28.26 8.56 4.66
CA GLU A 4 -27.15 8.11 5.49
C GLU A 4 -27.40 8.27 7.01
N GLY A 5 -28.61 8.66 7.43
CA GLY A 5 -28.96 8.87 8.83
C GLY A 5 -28.48 10.19 9.43
N ALA A 6 -28.03 11.13 8.59
CA ALA A 6 -27.56 12.44 9.00
C ALA A 6 -28.73 13.36 9.38
N LEU A 7 -28.57 14.14 10.45
CA LEU A 7 -29.61 15.05 10.94
C LEU A 7 -29.79 16.23 9.96
N HIS A 8 -31.05 16.44 9.56
CA HIS A 8 -31.46 17.66 8.85
C HIS A 8 -32.06 18.61 9.86
N LEU A 9 -31.63 19.87 9.86
CA LEU A 9 -32.07 20.88 10.80
C LEU A 9 -32.81 22.02 10.10
N THR A 10 -33.95 22.36 10.67
CA THR A 10 -34.73 23.57 10.39
C THR A 10 -34.91 24.29 11.73
N SER A 11 -34.66 25.59 11.77
CA SER A 11 -34.71 26.37 13.00
C SER A 11 -35.21 27.78 12.74
N PRO A 12 -36.00 28.37 13.67
CA PRO A 12 -36.41 29.78 13.57
C PRO A 12 -35.22 30.76 13.72
N TYR A 13 -34.04 30.28 14.10
CA TYR A 13 -32.80 31.05 14.14
C TYR A 13 -32.00 31.00 12.83
N LEU A 14 -32.49 30.26 11.83
CA LEU A 14 -31.94 30.21 10.48
C LEU A 14 -32.85 31.02 9.54
N PRO A 15 -32.33 31.50 8.39
CA PRO A 15 -33.15 32.21 7.42
C PRO A 15 -34.39 31.40 7.01
N ASP A 16 -35.48 32.10 6.70
CA ASP A 16 -36.74 31.44 6.31
C ASP A 16 -36.53 30.53 5.09
N GLY A 17 -36.99 29.28 5.23
CA GLY A 17 -36.82 28.25 4.20
C GLY A 17 -35.43 27.59 4.16
N TYR A 18 -34.46 28.06 4.96
CA TYR A 18 -33.14 27.46 5.05
C TYR A 18 -33.17 26.12 5.77
N ARG A 19 -32.50 25.13 5.19
CA ARG A 19 -32.36 23.78 5.72
C ARG A 19 -30.87 23.45 5.78
N GLU A 20 -30.38 23.12 6.97
CA GLU A 20 -28.98 22.72 7.17
C GLU A 20 -28.89 21.19 7.22
N GLN A 21 -28.02 20.62 6.38
CA GLN A 21 -27.62 19.21 6.53
C GLN A 21 -26.43 19.15 7.47
N THR A 22 -26.65 18.64 8.69
CA THR A 22 -25.54 18.38 9.60
C THR A 22 -24.88 17.06 9.25
N ALA A 23 -23.67 16.85 9.74
CA ALA A 23 -22.98 15.58 9.66
C ALA A 23 -23.14 14.76 10.95
N ASP A 24 -24.20 14.96 11.73
CA ASP A 24 -24.46 14.20 12.94
C ASP A 24 -25.41 13.03 12.61
N ALA A 25 -24.93 11.80 12.78
CA ALA A 25 -25.79 10.62 12.70
C ALA A 25 -26.73 10.61 13.90
N VAL A 26 -28.02 10.43 13.64
CA VAL A 26 -29.03 10.29 14.69
C VAL A 26 -29.93 9.11 14.42
N GLU A 27 -30.46 8.53 15.48
CA GLU A 27 -31.58 7.60 15.40
C GLU A 27 -32.78 8.25 16.09
N ILE A 28 -33.82 8.53 15.31
CA ILE A 28 -35.06 9.13 15.81
C ILE A 28 -35.92 8.03 16.43
N GLN A 29 -36.29 8.21 17.70
CA GLN A 29 -37.12 7.29 18.46
C GLN A 29 -38.61 7.64 18.27
N ALA A 30 -39.48 6.65 18.49
CA ALA A 30 -40.93 6.79 18.30
C ALA A 30 -41.59 7.85 19.21
N ASP A 31 -40.93 8.23 20.30
CA ASP A 31 -41.38 9.24 21.26
C ASP A 31 -40.90 10.67 20.91
N GLY A 32 -40.29 10.86 19.73
CA GLY A 32 -39.80 12.15 19.27
C GLY A 32 -38.43 12.55 19.82
N ARG A 33 -37.80 11.73 20.66
CA ARG A 33 -36.39 11.90 21.04
C ARG A 33 -35.47 11.35 19.95
N PHE A 34 -34.19 11.64 20.05
CA PHE A 34 -33.18 11.02 19.20
C PHE A 34 -31.96 10.60 20.00
N ALA A 35 -31.34 9.49 19.60
CA ALA A 35 -30.02 9.09 20.07
C ALA A 35 -28.95 9.63 19.11
N LEU A 36 -28.02 10.43 19.62
CA LEU A 36 -26.86 10.88 18.85
C LEU A 36 -25.92 9.68 18.63
N ARG A 37 -25.77 9.24 17.38
CA ARG A 37 -24.93 8.10 16.98
C ARG A 37 -23.49 8.52 16.63
N GLY A 38 -23.16 9.80 16.81
CA GLY A 38 -21.85 10.39 16.53
C GLY A 38 -21.86 11.19 15.22
N ARG A 39 -20.71 11.73 14.81
CA ARG A 39 -20.62 12.42 13.53
C ARG A 39 -20.36 11.44 12.39
N LEU A 40 -21.12 11.56 11.32
CA LEU A 40 -20.84 10.94 10.03
C LEU A 40 -19.60 11.53 9.38
N ASP A 41 -19.26 12.78 9.70
CA ASP A 41 -18.03 13.35 9.21
C ASP A 41 -16.82 12.88 10.02
N ARG A 42 -15.80 12.42 9.29
CA ARG A 42 -14.50 12.08 9.85
C ARG A 42 -13.69 13.36 10.06
N ILE A 43 -14.20 14.26 10.92
CA ILE A 43 -13.47 15.47 11.35
C ILE A 43 -12.57 15.13 12.53
N ILE A 44 -11.28 15.43 12.38
CA ILE A 44 -10.29 15.31 13.45
C ILE A 44 -9.88 16.68 13.97
N LYS A 45 -9.23 16.71 15.13
CA LYS A 45 -8.55 17.91 15.64
C LYS A 45 -7.03 17.70 15.56
N LEU A 46 -6.34 18.58 14.84
CA LEU A 46 -4.87 18.70 14.90
C LEU A 46 -4.53 20.12 15.33
N GLU A 47 -3.91 20.26 16.50
CA GLU A 47 -3.51 21.55 17.09
C GLU A 47 -4.60 22.62 16.99
N GLU A 48 -5.74 22.30 17.60
CA GLU A 48 -6.92 23.20 17.67
C GLU A 48 -7.64 23.42 16.33
N LYS A 49 -7.07 22.99 15.19
CA LYS A 49 -7.72 23.01 13.88
C LYS A 49 -8.61 21.80 13.67
N ARG A 50 -9.83 22.05 13.21
CA ARG A 50 -10.78 21.01 12.78
C ARG A 50 -10.52 20.68 11.31
N ILE A 51 -10.21 19.43 11.02
CA ILE A 51 -9.87 18.98 9.66
C ILE A 51 -10.86 17.91 9.24
N SER A 52 -11.59 18.16 8.15
CA SER A 52 -12.48 17.18 7.50
C SER A 52 -11.66 16.23 6.63
N LEU A 53 -11.46 15.00 7.07
CA LEU A 53 -10.78 13.98 6.26
C LEU A 53 -11.51 13.69 4.94
N PRO A 54 -12.85 13.54 4.89
CA PRO A 54 -13.55 13.24 3.64
C PRO A 54 -13.37 14.34 2.59
N MET A 55 -13.31 15.61 3.00
CA MET A 55 -13.06 16.72 2.07
C MET A 55 -11.67 16.61 1.43
N LEU A 56 -10.64 16.29 2.22
CA LEU A 56 -9.27 16.13 1.72
C LEU A 56 -9.10 14.86 0.89
N GLU A 57 -9.79 13.77 1.25
CA GLU A 57 -9.85 12.54 0.47
C GLU A 57 -10.46 12.81 -0.91
N GLN A 58 -11.58 13.54 -0.97
CA GLN A 58 -12.20 13.94 -2.22
C GLN A 58 -11.28 14.83 -3.07
N ALA A 59 -10.60 15.79 -2.43
CA ALA A 59 -9.62 16.63 -3.11
C ALA A 59 -8.46 15.80 -3.70
N LEU A 60 -7.93 14.83 -2.95
CA LEU A 60 -6.90 13.91 -3.46
C LEU A 60 -7.41 13.04 -4.62
N SER A 61 -8.59 12.45 -4.47
CA SER A 61 -9.19 11.57 -5.50
C SER A 61 -9.55 12.30 -6.80
N SER A 62 -9.58 13.64 -6.80
CA SER A 62 -9.72 14.43 -8.04
C SER A 62 -8.46 14.47 -8.91
N HIS A 63 -7.29 14.09 -8.38
CA HIS A 63 -6.05 14.03 -9.15
C HIS A 63 -6.00 12.77 -10.01
N GLU A 64 -5.66 12.90 -11.30
CA GLU A 64 -5.62 11.80 -12.28
C GLU A 64 -4.71 10.61 -11.92
N TRP A 65 -3.83 10.77 -10.92
CA TRP A 65 -2.88 9.75 -10.48
C TRP A 65 -3.45 8.83 -9.42
N LEU A 66 -4.61 9.17 -8.85
CA LEU A 66 -5.26 8.41 -7.80
C LEU A 66 -6.55 7.81 -8.33
N SER A 67 -6.77 6.53 -8.01
CA SER A 67 -8.07 5.88 -8.14
C SER A 67 -8.88 5.96 -6.86
N ASP A 68 -8.19 6.05 -5.70
CA ASP A 68 -8.81 6.19 -4.40
C ASP A 68 -7.81 6.76 -3.37
N ALA A 69 -8.32 7.38 -2.30
CA ALA A 69 -7.54 7.95 -1.23
C ALA A 69 -8.25 7.86 0.12
N ARG A 70 -7.50 7.47 1.16
CA ARG A 70 -7.95 7.49 2.55
C ARG A 70 -6.92 8.11 3.46
N LEU A 71 -7.35 9.06 4.28
CA LEU A 71 -6.53 9.71 5.27
C LEU A 71 -6.75 9.08 6.65
N GLY A 72 -5.71 9.15 7.47
CA GLY A 72 -5.76 8.74 8.88
C GLY A 72 -4.81 9.59 9.72
N VAL A 73 -4.95 9.49 11.04
CA VAL A 73 -4.06 10.17 11.99
C VAL A 73 -2.97 9.21 12.42
N VAL A 74 -1.73 9.65 12.38
CA VAL A 74 -0.59 8.92 12.93
C VAL A 74 -0.16 9.59 14.23
N GLN A 75 -0.04 8.78 15.28
CA GLN A 75 0.31 9.22 16.63
C GLN A 75 1.75 8.80 16.96
N GLU A 76 2.73 9.55 16.46
CA GLU A 76 4.15 9.34 16.74
C GLU A 76 4.77 10.64 17.25
N GLY A 77 4.75 10.84 18.57
CA GLY A 77 5.06 12.13 19.19
C GLY A 77 3.92 13.12 18.98
N ARG A 78 4.04 14.01 17.99
CA ARG A 78 3.00 14.98 17.64
C ARG A 78 2.11 14.42 16.55
N ALA A 79 0.79 14.40 16.76
CA ALA A 79 -0.18 13.89 15.80
C ALA A 79 -0.04 14.56 14.42
N TYR A 80 -0.10 13.77 13.35
CA TYR A 80 -0.09 14.27 11.98
C TYR A 80 -0.91 13.39 11.04
N LEU A 81 -1.22 13.91 9.84
CA LEU A 81 -1.94 13.14 8.83
C LEU A 81 -1.05 12.18 8.05
N GLY A 82 -1.56 10.97 7.85
CA GLY A 82 -1.07 10.01 6.88
C GLY A 82 -2.09 9.81 5.76
N ALA A 83 -1.60 9.47 4.56
CA ALA A 83 -2.40 9.17 3.39
C ALA A 83 -2.12 7.75 2.88
N LEU A 84 -3.17 6.94 2.76
CA LEU A 84 -3.21 5.75 1.94
C LEU A 84 -3.76 6.15 0.58
N VAL A 85 -3.02 5.88 -0.49
CA VAL A 85 -3.47 6.22 -1.85
C VAL A 85 -3.37 5.00 -2.76
N ALA A 86 -4.45 4.72 -3.48
CA ALA A 86 -4.48 3.76 -4.56
C ALA A 86 -4.12 4.48 -5.86
N LEU A 87 -3.10 3.99 -6.56
CA LEU A 87 -2.64 4.61 -7.80
C LEU A 87 -3.50 4.18 -8.99
N SER A 88 -3.88 5.15 -9.82
CA SER A 88 -4.42 4.88 -11.16
C SER A 88 -3.31 4.39 -12.10
N PRO A 89 -3.62 3.92 -13.33
CA PRO A 89 -2.60 3.61 -14.33
C PRO A 89 -1.66 4.79 -14.63
N ALA A 90 -2.18 6.02 -14.67
CA ALA A 90 -1.36 7.23 -14.84
C ALA A 90 -0.45 7.48 -13.63
N GLY A 91 -0.96 7.25 -12.41
CA GLY A 91 -0.16 7.35 -11.18
C GLY A 91 0.93 6.28 -11.10
N LEU A 92 0.64 5.05 -11.51
CA LEU A 92 1.62 3.97 -11.58
C LEU A 92 2.70 4.28 -12.63
N HIS A 93 2.31 4.82 -13.78
CA HIS A 93 3.27 5.29 -14.79
C HIS A 93 4.17 6.40 -14.22
N ALA A 94 3.59 7.39 -13.53
CA ALA A 94 4.36 8.44 -12.86
C ALA A 94 5.31 7.86 -11.80
N LEU A 95 4.85 6.91 -10.97
CA LEU A 95 5.70 6.23 -9.99
C LEU A 95 6.90 5.54 -10.65
N ARG A 96 6.64 4.79 -11.73
CA ARG A 96 7.68 4.03 -12.44
C ARG A 96 8.72 4.93 -13.11
N ASN A 97 8.32 6.10 -13.62
CA ASN A 97 9.17 6.95 -14.46
C ASN A 97 9.65 8.24 -13.80
N GLN A 98 9.09 8.62 -12.64
CA GLN A 98 9.48 9.83 -11.90
C GLN A 98 9.83 9.54 -10.44
N GLY A 99 9.53 8.34 -9.96
CA GLY A 99 9.84 7.89 -8.61
C GLY A 99 8.86 8.36 -7.54
N ARG A 100 8.94 7.70 -6.38
CA ARG A 100 8.03 7.90 -5.25
C ARG A 100 8.02 9.34 -4.74
N LYS A 101 9.18 9.97 -4.61
CA LYS A 101 9.31 11.33 -4.07
C LYS A 101 8.47 12.31 -4.89
N THR A 102 8.65 12.29 -6.21
CA THR A 102 7.90 13.12 -7.16
C THR A 102 6.40 12.90 -7.04
N VAL A 103 5.95 11.64 -6.99
CA VAL A 103 4.52 11.31 -6.80
C VAL A 103 3.99 11.94 -5.50
N THR A 104 4.65 11.71 -4.37
CA THR A 104 4.18 12.23 -3.07
C THR A 104 4.22 13.76 -2.99
N GLU A 105 5.22 14.41 -3.59
CA GLU A 105 5.32 15.88 -3.61
C GLU A 105 4.27 16.52 -4.51
N THR A 106 3.97 15.93 -5.67
CA THR A 106 2.91 16.41 -6.56
C THR A 106 1.54 16.30 -5.89
N LEU A 107 1.22 15.15 -5.28
CA LEU A 107 -0.04 14.98 -4.55
C LEU A 107 -0.15 15.92 -3.35
N ARG A 108 0.96 16.16 -2.64
CA ARG A 108 1.01 17.13 -1.54
C ARG A 108 0.76 18.56 -2.03
N ARG A 109 1.33 18.94 -3.18
CA ARG A 109 1.13 20.27 -3.79
C ARG A 109 -0.31 20.46 -4.26
N HIS A 110 -0.90 19.44 -4.86
CA HIS A 110 -2.31 19.41 -5.23
C HIS A 110 -3.23 19.66 -4.02
N LEU A 111 -2.95 18.99 -2.90
CA LEU A 111 -3.75 19.14 -1.69
C LEU A 111 -3.56 20.50 -0.99
N ALA A 112 -2.40 21.15 -1.15
CA ALA A 112 -2.09 22.42 -0.48
C ALA A 112 -3.03 23.57 -0.86
N GLY A 113 -3.69 23.53 -2.02
CA GLY A 113 -4.73 24.49 -2.39
C GLY A 113 -6.06 24.31 -1.63
N HIS A 114 -6.21 23.21 -0.90
CA HIS A 114 -7.47 22.79 -0.27
C HIS A 114 -7.42 22.82 1.27
N CYS A 115 -6.25 23.06 1.88
CA CYS A 115 -6.09 23.02 3.32
C CYS A 115 -4.87 23.79 3.85
N GLU A 116 -4.87 24.07 5.16
CA GLU A 116 -3.71 24.62 5.86
C GLU A 116 -2.56 23.59 5.92
N ALA A 117 -1.31 24.06 6.06
CA ALA A 117 -0.12 23.21 6.03
C ALA A 117 -0.11 22.07 7.08
N ILE A 118 -0.80 22.27 8.22
CA ILE A 118 -0.96 21.24 9.25
C ILE A 118 -1.79 20.04 8.78
N ALA A 119 -2.71 20.26 7.84
CA ALA A 119 -3.57 19.26 7.24
C ALA A 119 -2.93 18.59 6.00
N LEU A 120 -1.65 18.86 5.71
CA LEU A 120 -0.93 18.15 4.66
C LEU A 120 -0.36 16.83 5.19
N PRO A 121 -0.64 15.68 4.53
CA PRO A 121 -0.08 14.41 4.94
C PRO A 121 1.45 14.41 4.96
N ARG A 122 2.01 13.86 6.03
CA ARG A 122 3.46 13.68 6.23
C ARG A 122 3.90 12.25 5.95
N ARG A 123 2.98 11.30 6.06
CA ARG A 123 3.22 9.89 5.71
C ARG A 123 2.34 9.49 4.54
N TRP A 124 2.94 8.78 3.59
CA TRP A 124 2.25 8.30 2.40
C TRP A 124 2.47 6.79 2.27
N ARG A 125 1.43 6.05 1.92
CA ARG A 125 1.49 4.64 1.53
C ARG A 125 0.86 4.50 0.16
N LEU A 126 1.59 3.90 -0.77
CA LEU A 126 1.12 3.67 -2.14
C LEU A 126 0.63 2.22 -2.24
N LEU A 127 -0.62 2.05 -2.64
CA LEU A 127 -1.25 0.74 -2.80
C LEU A 127 -1.75 0.59 -4.23
N ALA A 128 -1.90 -0.66 -4.69
CA ALA A 128 -2.61 -0.93 -5.93
C ALA A 128 -4.13 -0.67 -5.77
N GLN A 129 -4.67 -1.02 -4.60
CA GLN A 129 -6.06 -0.81 -4.22
C GLN A 129 -6.16 -0.66 -2.70
N LEU A 130 -7.18 0.05 -2.22
CA LEU A 130 -7.45 0.12 -0.79
C LEU A 130 -8.18 -1.15 -0.33
N PRO A 131 -7.85 -1.69 0.86
CA PRO A 131 -8.37 -2.98 1.33
C PRO A 131 -9.76 -2.84 1.97
N TYR A 132 -10.77 -2.57 1.15
CA TYR A 132 -12.16 -2.61 1.58
C TYR A 132 -12.59 -4.05 1.87
N ASN A 133 -13.47 -4.24 2.85
CA ASN A 133 -14.13 -5.51 3.07
C ASN A 133 -15.22 -5.76 2.00
N SER A 134 -15.87 -6.93 2.03
CA SER A 134 -16.96 -7.30 1.11
C SER A 134 -18.18 -6.37 1.16
N GLN A 135 -18.30 -5.53 2.19
CA GLN A 135 -19.35 -4.51 2.34
C GLN A 135 -18.89 -3.12 1.85
N GLY A 136 -17.72 -3.02 1.20
CA GLY A 136 -17.17 -1.73 0.75
C GLY A 136 -16.68 -0.83 1.88
N LYS A 137 -16.45 -1.38 3.09
CA LYS A 137 -16.00 -0.62 4.26
C LYS A 137 -14.51 -0.82 4.49
N LEU A 138 -13.80 0.30 4.62
CA LEU A 138 -12.42 0.33 5.09
C LEU A 138 -12.42 0.76 6.56
N ALA A 139 -12.14 -0.18 7.45
CA ALA A 139 -12.15 0.06 8.90
C ALA A 139 -11.03 1.02 9.30
N GLN A 140 -11.30 1.90 10.25
CA GLN A 140 -10.33 2.88 10.74
C GLN A 140 -9.06 2.21 11.30
N ALA A 141 -9.22 1.11 12.04
CA ALA A 141 -8.09 0.33 12.55
C ALA A 141 -7.18 -0.18 11.43
N THR A 142 -7.72 -0.58 10.27
CA THR A 142 -6.94 -0.99 9.09
C THR A 142 -6.17 0.20 8.52
N VAL A 143 -6.79 1.38 8.45
CA VAL A 143 -6.11 2.60 7.97
C VAL A 143 -4.93 2.95 8.87
N GLU A 144 -5.16 2.97 10.19
CA GLU A 144 -4.14 3.27 11.19
C GLU A 144 -3.01 2.24 11.16
N ALA A 145 -3.33 0.94 11.07
CA ALA A 145 -2.35 -0.13 10.98
C ALA A 145 -1.44 0.01 9.74
N LEU A 146 -2.02 0.27 8.56
CA LEU A 146 -1.24 0.45 7.32
C LEU A 146 -0.37 1.71 7.35
N LEU A 147 -0.86 2.79 7.98
CA LEU A 147 -0.08 4.00 8.17
C LEU A 147 1.05 3.79 9.20
N ALA A 148 0.82 3.02 10.26
CA ALA A 148 1.83 2.75 11.29
C ALA A 148 2.88 1.74 10.80
N ALA A 149 2.48 0.74 10.01
CA ALA A 149 3.36 -0.33 9.54
C ALA A 149 4.58 0.22 8.78
N PRO A 150 5.77 -0.37 8.93
CA PRO A 150 6.91 -0.05 8.09
C PRO A 150 6.58 -0.37 6.62
N ARG A 151 7.31 0.26 5.69
CA ARG A 151 7.20 -0.12 4.29
C ARG A 151 7.70 -1.55 4.09
N PRO A 152 7.07 -2.35 3.21
CA PRO A 152 7.48 -3.72 2.99
C PRO A 152 8.91 -3.76 2.45
N THR A 153 9.67 -4.76 2.92
CA THR A 153 10.98 -5.15 2.39
C THR A 153 10.92 -6.51 1.69
N GLN A 154 9.94 -7.32 2.06
CA GLN A 154 9.68 -8.65 1.51
C GLN A 154 8.43 -8.66 0.62
N VAL A 155 8.29 -9.75 -0.12
CA VAL A 155 7.11 -10.05 -0.95
C VAL A 155 6.43 -11.30 -0.42
N GLU A 156 5.10 -11.30 -0.45
CA GLU A 156 4.29 -12.49 -0.17
C GLU A 156 3.77 -13.05 -1.50
N PRO A 157 3.81 -14.36 -1.69
CA PRO A 157 3.26 -14.97 -2.89
C PRO A 157 1.73 -14.90 -2.90
N LEU A 158 1.16 -14.56 -4.06
CA LEU A 158 -0.28 -14.69 -4.32
C LEU A 158 -0.69 -16.17 -4.40
N SER A 159 0.19 -16.98 -4.99
CA SER A 159 0.03 -18.43 -5.12
C SER A 159 1.40 -19.09 -5.06
N ALA A 160 1.43 -20.33 -4.59
CA ALA A 160 2.62 -21.18 -4.58
C ALA A 160 2.19 -22.61 -4.90
N VAL A 161 2.72 -23.16 -5.99
CA VAL A 161 2.37 -24.51 -6.47
C VAL A 161 3.65 -25.28 -6.74
N GLU A 162 3.73 -26.50 -6.24
CA GLU A 162 4.83 -27.43 -6.54
C GLU A 162 4.40 -28.41 -7.63
N GLN A 163 5.25 -28.59 -8.65
CA GLN A 163 5.10 -29.58 -9.70
C GLN A 163 6.48 -30.17 -10.05
N ASP A 164 6.59 -31.50 -10.01
CA ASP A 164 7.82 -32.23 -10.37
C ASP A 164 9.10 -31.74 -9.65
N GLY A 165 8.97 -31.32 -8.39
CA GLY A 165 10.06 -30.80 -7.56
C GLY A 165 10.50 -29.38 -7.90
N GLU A 166 9.73 -28.66 -8.72
CA GLU A 166 9.87 -27.23 -8.99
C GLU A 166 8.67 -26.47 -8.44
N TRP A 167 8.95 -25.43 -7.66
CA TRP A 167 7.97 -24.49 -7.15
C TRP A 167 7.76 -23.36 -8.13
N GLN A 168 6.51 -22.99 -8.36
CA GLN A 168 6.08 -21.82 -9.12
C GLN A 168 5.28 -20.90 -8.22
N LEU A 169 5.73 -19.65 -8.11
CA LEU A 169 5.11 -18.64 -7.27
C LEU A 169 4.71 -17.43 -8.11
N GLU A 170 3.47 -16.99 -7.96
CA GLU A 170 3.01 -15.71 -8.50
C GLU A 170 3.22 -14.62 -7.45
N LEU A 171 3.93 -13.56 -7.83
CA LEU A 171 4.30 -12.45 -6.95
C LEU A 171 3.81 -11.13 -7.53
N VAL A 172 3.47 -10.18 -6.67
CA VAL A 172 3.25 -8.78 -7.07
C VAL A 172 4.26 -7.91 -6.38
N VAL A 173 5.05 -7.17 -7.14
CA VAL A 173 6.05 -6.26 -6.59
C VAL A 173 5.34 -5.11 -5.88
N PRO A 174 5.48 -4.95 -4.55
CA PRO A 174 4.75 -3.93 -3.81
C PRO A 174 5.06 -2.52 -4.32
N LEU A 175 4.05 -1.67 -4.51
CA LEU A 175 4.26 -0.31 -5.03
C LEU A 175 5.14 0.54 -4.11
N ASP A 176 5.03 0.32 -2.80
CA ASP A 176 5.74 1.08 -1.77
C ASP A 176 6.89 0.29 -1.12
N LEU A 177 7.54 -0.60 -1.88
CA LEU A 177 8.68 -1.36 -1.37
C LEU A 177 9.81 -0.41 -0.91
N ALA A 178 10.35 -0.65 0.29
CA ALA A 178 11.38 0.19 0.89
C ALA A 178 12.63 0.30 0.02
N HIS A 179 13.00 -0.80 -0.66
CA HIS A 179 14.19 -0.94 -1.49
C HIS A 179 14.22 -0.08 -2.75
N PHE A 180 13.09 0.52 -3.16
CA PHE A 180 13.08 1.53 -4.23
C PHE A 180 13.68 2.87 -3.78
N THR A 181 13.94 3.05 -2.49
CA THR A 181 14.54 4.28 -1.96
C THR A 181 16.05 4.18 -2.09
N GLY A 182 16.67 5.15 -2.76
CA GLY A 182 18.12 5.19 -2.95
C GLY A 182 18.63 4.40 -4.17
N HIS A 183 17.79 3.57 -4.80
CA HIS A 183 18.12 2.81 -6.01
C HIS A 183 17.38 3.40 -7.23
N PHE A 184 18.05 4.33 -7.94
CA PHE A 184 17.53 5.13 -9.06
C PHE A 184 16.32 6.02 -8.71
N PRO A 185 16.55 7.25 -8.21
CA PRO A 185 15.49 8.11 -7.66
C PRO A 185 14.32 8.41 -8.60
N GLN A 186 14.58 8.47 -9.91
CA GLN A 186 13.56 8.76 -10.94
C GLN A 186 12.99 7.51 -11.58
N THR A 187 13.67 6.37 -11.49
CA THR A 187 13.26 5.14 -12.18
C THR A 187 13.39 3.97 -11.22
N PRO A 188 12.44 3.81 -10.28
CA PRO A 188 12.51 2.75 -9.28
C PRO A 188 12.59 1.38 -9.96
N VAL A 189 13.65 0.65 -9.62
CA VAL A 189 13.95 -0.71 -10.07
C VAL A 189 14.26 -1.55 -8.85
N LEU A 190 13.74 -2.79 -8.83
CA LEU A 190 13.98 -3.75 -7.76
C LEU A 190 15.44 -4.21 -7.83
N PRO A 191 16.27 -3.91 -6.80
CA PRO A 191 17.69 -4.26 -6.85
C PRO A 191 17.90 -5.76 -7.01
N GLY A 192 18.92 -6.15 -7.77
CA GLY A 192 19.21 -7.56 -8.04
C GLY A 192 19.47 -8.38 -6.76
N VAL A 193 20.11 -7.77 -5.76
CA VAL A 193 20.34 -8.38 -4.45
C VAL A 193 19.03 -8.68 -3.69
N VAL A 194 18.00 -7.86 -3.89
CA VAL A 194 16.67 -8.07 -3.28
C VAL A 194 15.94 -9.23 -3.98
N GLN A 195 16.10 -9.36 -5.30
CA GLN A 195 15.54 -10.50 -6.04
C GLN A 195 16.16 -11.84 -5.56
N VAL A 196 17.48 -11.86 -5.32
CA VAL A 196 18.17 -13.03 -4.76
C VAL A 196 17.71 -13.32 -3.33
N ASP A 197 17.58 -12.29 -2.49
CA ASP A 197 17.07 -12.40 -1.13
C ASP A 197 15.65 -13.00 -1.11
N TRP A 198 14.74 -12.48 -1.96
CA TRP A 198 13.39 -13.02 -2.11
C TRP A 198 13.39 -14.50 -2.53
N ALA A 199 14.18 -14.86 -3.55
CA ALA A 199 14.29 -16.25 -4.00
C ALA A 199 14.78 -17.17 -2.88
N GLN A 200 15.77 -16.73 -2.10
CA GLN A 200 16.29 -17.51 -0.98
C GLN A 200 15.27 -17.64 0.16
N GLN A 201 14.62 -16.55 0.56
CA GLN A 201 13.66 -16.57 1.67
C GLN A 201 12.42 -17.41 1.33
N LEU A 202 11.87 -17.25 0.13
CA LEU A 202 10.73 -18.03 -0.33
C LEU A 202 11.08 -19.52 -0.47
N ALA A 203 12.28 -19.85 -0.97
CA ALA A 203 12.75 -21.23 -0.98
C ALA A 203 12.85 -21.82 0.43
N ARG A 204 13.38 -21.07 1.41
CA ARG A 204 13.46 -21.52 2.80
C ARG A 204 12.11 -21.76 3.45
N SER A 205 11.07 -21.02 3.05
CA SER A 205 9.72 -21.23 3.58
C SER A 205 8.99 -22.42 2.95
N LEU A 206 9.45 -22.90 1.79
CA LEU A 206 8.74 -23.92 1.00
C LEU A 206 9.46 -25.26 0.91
N ILE A 207 10.80 -25.27 1.02
CA ILE A 207 11.63 -26.46 0.85
C ILE A 207 12.18 -26.87 2.21
N GLU A 208 11.70 -27.99 2.77
CA GLU A 208 12.01 -28.44 4.14
C GLU A 208 13.51 -28.68 4.37
N ASP A 209 14.17 -29.42 3.48
CA ASP A 209 15.58 -29.83 3.63
C ASP A 209 16.58 -28.87 2.95
N LEU A 210 16.24 -27.58 2.88
CA LEU A 210 17.09 -26.59 2.23
C LEU A 210 18.32 -26.25 3.12
N PRO A 211 19.56 -26.47 2.67
CA PRO A 211 20.74 -26.25 3.52
C PRO A 211 20.87 -24.78 3.94
N PRO A 212 21.22 -24.50 5.21
CA PRO A 212 21.04 -23.17 5.77
C PRO A 212 22.12 -22.18 5.36
N ARG A 213 23.29 -22.63 4.90
CA ARG A 213 24.44 -21.76 4.64
C ARG A 213 24.47 -21.33 3.18
N PHE A 214 24.49 -20.02 2.95
CA PHE A 214 24.85 -19.47 1.65
C PHE A 214 26.37 -19.61 1.42
N SER A 215 26.75 -20.27 0.33
CA SER A 215 28.14 -20.56 -0.02
C SER A 215 28.62 -19.83 -1.27
N GLY A 216 27.70 -19.26 -2.07
CA GLY A 216 28.04 -18.51 -3.27
C GLY A 216 26.91 -18.44 -4.28
N MET A 217 27.21 -17.84 -5.43
CA MET A 217 26.28 -17.64 -6.56
C MET A 217 26.95 -18.06 -7.86
N GLU A 218 26.18 -18.69 -8.75
CA GLU A 218 26.62 -19.03 -10.10
C GLU A 218 25.61 -18.57 -11.16
N VAL A 219 26.10 -18.14 -12.32
CA VAL A 219 25.29 -17.84 -13.53
C VAL A 219 24.17 -16.84 -13.24
N LEU A 220 24.47 -15.83 -12.41
CA LEU A 220 23.53 -14.75 -12.11
C LEU A 220 23.37 -13.84 -13.33
N LYS A 221 22.15 -13.73 -13.82
CA LYS A 221 21.79 -12.89 -14.99
C LYS A 221 20.66 -11.95 -14.61
N PHE A 222 20.78 -10.68 -15.02
CA PHE A 222 19.71 -9.68 -14.98
C PHE A 222 19.48 -9.20 -16.41
N GLN A 223 18.31 -9.52 -16.95
CA GLN A 223 17.99 -9.32 -18.37
C GLN A 223 16.93 -8.22 -18.55
N GLN A 224 15.95 -8.13 -17.64
CA GLN A 224 14.91 -7.10 -17.67
C GLN A 224 14.74 -6.46 -16.30
N LEU A 225 14.39 -5.18 -16.29
CA LEU A 225 14.12 -4.43 -15.08
C LEU A 225 12.80 -4.88 -14.47
N VAL A 226 12.82 -5.12 -13.16
CA VAL A 226 11.63 -5.36 -12.35
C VAL A 226 11.25 -4.04 -11.66
N ARG A 227 10.00 -3.61 -11.79
CA ARG A 227 9.51 -2.28 -11.38
C ARG A 227 8.32 -2.41 -10.42
N PRO A 228 7.96 -1.34 -9.69
CA PRO A 228 6.80 -1.34 -8.81
C PRO A 228 5.53 -1.83 -9.53
N GLY A 229 4.80 -2.77 -8.95
CA GLY A 229 3.54 -3.29 -9.48
C GLY A 229 3.67 -4.35 -10.58
N ASP A 230 4.89 -4.75 -10.94
CA ASP A 230 5.07 -5.89 -11.84
C ASP A 230 4.52 -7.18 -11.22
N GLN A 231 3.91 -8.01 -12.05
CA GLN A 231 3.50 -9.36 -11.71
C GLN A 231 4.62 -10.30 -12.17
N LEU A 232 5.17 -11.07 -11.24
CA LEU A 232 6.28 -11.96 -11.50
C LEU A 232 5.88 -13.41 -11.32
N LEU A 233 6.37 -14.27 -12.21
CA LEU A 233 6.45 -15.70 -11.96
C LEU A 233 7.86 -16.00 -11.48
N LEU A 234 8.00 -16.52 -10.26
CA LEU A 234 9.24 -17.03 -9.71
C LEU A 234 9.21 -18.56 -9.77
N THR A 235 10.19 -19.17 -10.43
CA THR A 235 10.43 -20.61 -10.31
C THR A 235 11.59 -20.89 -9.36
N LEU A 236 11.45 -21.93 -8.53
CA LEU A 236 12.46 -22.38 -7.57
C LEU A 236 12.61 -23.90 -7.66
N ARG A 237 13.83 -24.39 -7.84
CA ARG A 237 14.12 -25.83 -7.86
C ARG A 237 15.40 -26.11 -7.11
N PHE A 238 15.36 -27.01 -6.13
CA PHE A 238 16.54 -27.41 -5.38
C PHE A 238 17.10 -28.74 -5.89
N ASP A 239 18.40 -28.75 -6.20
CA ASP A 239 19.17 -29.93 -6.57
C ASP A 239 20.02 -30.35 -5.36
N ALA A 240 19.50 -31.29 -4.58
CA ALA A 240 20.13 -31.76 -3.35
C ALA A 240 21.50 -32.41 -3.59
N ALA A 241 21.65 -33.16 -4.70
CA ALA A 241 22.91 -33.82 -5.05
C ALA A 241 24.05 -32.83 -5.32
N ARG A 242 23.71 -31.63 -5.83
CA ARG A 242 24.68 -30.57 -6.12
C ARG A 242 24.70 -29.44 -5.09
N GLY A 243 23.76 -29.42 -4.14
CA GLY A 243 23.59 -28.31 -3.19
C GLY A 243 23.26 -26.98 -3.88
N LYS A 244 22.43 -27.00 -4.93
CA LYS A 244 22.14 -25.80 -5.74
C LYS A 244 20.65 -25.50 -5.77
N LEU A 245 20.28 -24.29 -5.35
CA LEU A 245 18.93 -23.73 -5.55
C LEU A 245 18.93 -22.91 -6.84
N TYR A 246 18.16 -23.35 -7.83
CA TYR A 246 17.93 -22.65 -9.07
C TYR A 246 16.75 -21.71 -8.88
N PHE A 247 16.86 -20.47 -9.38
CA PHE A 247 15.74 -19.54 -9.43
C PHE A 247 15.66 -18.82 -10.78
N ALA A 248 14.44 -18.49 -11.19
CA ALA A 248 14.21 -17.61 -12.33
C ALA A 248 12.96 -16.75 -12.10
N PHE A 249 13.08 -15.44 -12.32
CA PHE A 249 11.97 -14.50 -12.35
C PHE A 249 11.60 -14.19 -13.81
N ARG A 250 10.30 -14.24 -14.12
CA ARG A 250 9.72 -13.80 -15.40
C ARG A 250 8.61 -12.78 -15.15
N ASN A 251 8.41 -11.86 -16.07
CA ASN A 251 7.25 -10.96 -16.12
C ASN A 251 6.53 -11.19 -17.46
N GLY A 252 5.39 -11.89 -17.40
CA GLY A 252 4.81 -12.53 -18.58
C GLY A 252 5.83 -13.45 -19.26
N GLU A 253 6.05 -13.27 -20.56
CA GLU A 253 7.03 -14.07 -21.31
C GLU A 253 8.48 -13.63 -21.10
N ALA A 254 8.71 -12.40 -20.63
CA ALA A 254 10.04 -11.83 -20.55
C ALA A 254 10.82 -12.37 -19.34
N ALA A 255 12.03 -12.89 -19.57
CA ALA A 255 12.93 -13.29 -18.48
C ALA A 255 13.51 -12.04 -17.80
N CYS A 256 13.32 -11.91 -16.49
CA CYS A 256 13.80 -10.78 -15.70
C CYS A 256 15.18 -11.07 -15.12
N SER A 257 15.30 -12.14 -14.34
CA SER A 257 16.56 -12.55 -13.74
C SER A 257 16.58 -14.04 -13.47
N SER A 258 17.76 -14.62 -13.35
CA SER A 258 17.93 -16.01 -12.97
C SER A 258 19.32 -16.27 -12.41
N GLY A 259 19.47 -17.37 -11.68
CA GLY A 259 20.74 -17.76 -11.13
C GLY A 259 20.67 -19.06 -10.34
N ARG A 260 21.80 -19.43 -9.76
CA ARG A 260 21.93 -20.60 -8.89
C ARG A 260 22.60 -20.18 -7.59
N ILE A 261 21.92 -20.41 -6.48
CA ILE A 261 22.44 -20.19 -5.12
C ILE A 261 23.11 -21.48 -4.67
N LEU A 262 24.39 -21.40 -4.31
CA LEU A 262 25.13 -22.52 -3.72
C LEU A 262 24.81 -22.56 -2.23
N LEU A 263 24.32 -23.70 -1.77
CA LEU A 263 23.94 -23.90 -0.38
C LEU A 263 24.76 -25.02 0.24
N GLY A 264 25.23 -24.80 1.46
CA GLY A 264 26.02 -25.75 2.25
C GLY A 264 25.37 -26.11 3.57
N ALA A 265 25.85 -27.19 4.17
CA ALA A 265 25.49 -27.57 5.54
C ALA A 265 25.90 -26.47 6.54
N ALA A 266 25.27 -26.49 7.72
CA ALA A 266 25.71 -25.66 8.85
C ALA A 266 27.18 -25.98 9.20
N SER A 267 27.98 -24.98 9.56
CA SER A 267 29.30 -25.25 10.14
C SER A 267 29.11 -25.91 11.51
N ALA A 268 29.83 -27.00 11.74
CA ALA A 268 29.96 -27.62 13.06
C ALA A 268 30.63 -26.68 14.06
#